data_AF-A0AAD3CGB2-F1
#
_entry.id   AF-A0AAD3CGB2-F1
#
_cell.length_a   1.000
_cell.length_b   1.000
_cell.length_c   1.000
_cell.angle_alpha   90.00
_cell.angle_beta   90.00
_cell.angle_gamma   90.00
#
_symmetry.space_group_name_H-M   'P 1'
#
loop_
_entity.id
_entity.type
_entity.pdbx_description
1 polymer ?
#
loop_
_entity_poly.entity_id
_entity_poly.type
_entity_poly.pdbx_seq_one_letter_code
_entity_poly.pdbx_strand_id
1 'polypeptide(L)'
;MNISTLQSNLDFIKNLYFREEWKDEKCRNEILEALEEANEKIEKAFGDSLQRLYDHKPSVEAVEKVVKKFPSTLSCENEIGGLPIQRAAASAGCEYVPILAKEGMRHEVGGENTRGGLLKIDLLRNKGLNTLQWLVRVRGDGGDRDAKRLRVMKELWNLGLLVKNYIQEYKLLRQSWRLNKKRVEYLISWDLNALFETTRVGDKPLIHCISSSKCEESIAMVLKAGFDYFSNIGGLLFTEDDHGTTVFDCLCNKHGMEKATSFLHDVLSPKRDYPILHHIFVKAPQHKDIFMKKFPWAYHLKDNSGRTLQQAVLAAGPDVMNANDILLATLTDNQIQTKDPITTLYPFAAMAVGENADLEQCYYLLRRQPSVMDKRSRAGTIHRRKRRKL
;
A
#
# COMPACT_ATOMS: atom_id res chain seq x y z
N MET A 1 24.21 -3.63 41.77
CA MET A 1 25.12 -2.51 41.48
C MET A 1 24.41 -1.57 40.51
N ASN A 2 24.26 -0.27 40.82
CA ASN A 2 23.60 0.68 39.92
C ASN A 2 24.57 1.06 38.78
N ILE A 3 24.05 1.37 37.60
CA ILE A 3 24.80 1.82 36.41
C ILE A 3 25.72 3.00 36.78
N SER A 4 25.26 3.90 37.63
CA SER A 4 26.04 5.03 38.13
C SER A 4 27.29 4.61 38.89
N THR A 5 27.21 3.58 39.73
CA THR A 5 28.35 3.03 40.47
C THR A 5 29.37 2.41 39.53
N LEU A 6 28.89 1.68 38.52
CA LEU A 6 29.74 1.04 37.54
C LEU A 6 30.50 2.08 36.70
N GLN A 7 29.80 3.13 36.26
CA GLN A 7 30.43 4.26 35.58
C GLN A 7 31.41 5.02 36.46
N SER A 8 31.05 5.31 37.71
CA SER A 8 31.97 5.97 38.63
C SER A 8 33.26 5.16 38.82
N ASN A 9 33.16 3.83 38.87
CA ASN A 9 34.31 2.95 38.95
C ASN A 9 35.13 2.97 37.65
N LEU A 10 34.48 2.89 36.48
CA LEU A 10 35.16 2.98 35.18
C LEU A 10 35.86 4.34 34.99
N ASP A 11 35.19 5.44 35.32
CA ASP A 11 35.72 6.79 35.20
C ASP A 11 36.88 7.01 36.19
N PHE A 12 36.78 6.46 37.40
CA PHE A 12 37.87 6.45 38.38
C PHE A 12 39.09 5.70 37.85
N ILE A 13 38.91 4.50 37.32
CA ILE A 13 40.03 3.70 36.79
C ILE A 13 40.64 4.37 35.56
N LYS A 14 39.83 4.94 34.65
CA LYS A 14 40.33 5.74 33.52
C LYS A 14 41.12 6.95 33.99
N ASN A 15 40.63 7.69 34.98
CA ASN A 15 41.34 8.83 35.54
C ASN A 15 42.67 8.42 36.20
N LEU A 16 42.72 7.27 36.89
CA LEU A 16 43.97 6.72 37.42
C LEU A 16 44.94 6.35 36.31
N TYR A 17 44.45 5.82 35.19
CA TYR A 17 45.27 5.46 34.03
C TYR A 17 45.88 6.68 33.33
N PHE A 18 45.13 7.79 33.21
CA PHE A 18 45.60 9.01 32.53
C PHE A 18 46.51 9.91 33.39
N ARG A 19 46.51 9.74 34.72
CA ARG A 19 47.54 10.35 35.56
C ARG A 19 48.79 9.48 35.42
N GLU A 20 49.87 10.03 34.88
CA GLU A 20 51.14 9.32 34.59
C GLU A 20 51.85 8.69 35.82
N GLU A 21 51.17 8.56 36.95
CA GLU A 21 51.67 8.08 38.24
C GLU A 21 52.08 6.59 38.22
N TRP A 22 51.61 5.80 37.23
CA TRP A 22 51.93 4.38 37.11
C TRP A 22 53.17 4.18 36.22
N LYS A 23 54.37 4.02 36.78
CA LYS A 23 55.58 3.84 35.94
C LYS A 23 55.71 2.46 35.27
N ASP A 24 54.92 1.47 35.70
CA ASP A 24 54.95 0.11 35.17
C ASP A 24 53.96 -0.07 34.01
N GLU A 25 54.49 -0.16 32.79
CA GLU A 25 53.74 -0.39 31.55
C GLU A 25 52.99 -1.73 31.58
N LYS A 26 53.56 -2.77 32.20
CA LYS A 26 52.93 -4.09 32.29
C LYS A 26 51.65 -4.01 33.12
N CYS A 27 51.72 -3.39 34.29
CA CYS A 27 50.56 -3.23 35.16
C CYS A 27 49.45 -2.37 34.51
N ARG A 28 49.84 -1.31 33.77
CA ARG A 28 48.89 -0.52 32.97
C ARG A 28 48.15 -1.38 31.95
N ASN A 29 48.86 -2.26 31.24
CA ASN A 29 48.27 -3.13 30.22
C ASN A 29 47.33 -4.18 30.84
N GLU A 30 47.70 -4.78 31.98
CA GLU A 30 46.83 -5.72 32.71
C GLU A 30 45.52 -5.07 33.19
N ILE A 31 45.57 -3.83 33.67
CA ILE A 31 44.37 -3.07 34.07
C ILE A 31 43.50 -2.75 32.86
N LEU A 32 44.12 -2.34 31.74
CA LEU A 32 43.39 -2.05 30.50
C LEU A 32 42.64 -3.30 30.00
N GLU A 33 43.32 -4.45 29.96
CA GLU A 33 42.74 -5.74 29.55
C GLU A 33 41.55 -6.12 30.46
N ALA A 34 41.71 -6.00 31.79
CA ALA A 34 40.63 -6.28 32.73
C ALA A 34 39.43 -5.33 32.57
N LEU A 35 39.67 -4.06 32.22
CA LEU A 35 38.60 -3.09 31.93
C LEU A 35 37.87 -3.42 30.63
N GLU A 36 38.59 -3.82 29.60
CA GLU A 36 38.02 -4.24 28.32
C GLU A 36 37.15 -5.49 28.49
N GLU A 37 37.66 -6.51 29.21
CA GLU A 37 36.90 -7.72 29.53
C GLU A 37 35.64 -7.39 30.36
N ALA A 38 35.75 -6.51 31.35
CA ALA A 38 34.61 -6.07 32.13
C ALA A 38 33.57 -5.35 31.26
N ASN A 39 34.01 -4.43 30.40
CA ASN A 39 33.13 -3.69 29.50
C ASN A 39 32.41 -4.62 28.51
N GLU A 40 33.11 -5.58 27.92
CA GLU A 40 32.52 -6.59 27.04
C GLU A 40 31.44 -7.40 27.76
N LYS A 41 31.71 -7.87 28.99
CA LYS A 41 30.72 -8.60 29.81
C LYS A 41 29.48 -7.76 30.11
N ILE A 42 29.66 -6.47 30.39
CA ILE A 42 28.56 -5.54 30.66
C ILE A 42 27.73 -5.30 29.40
N GLU A 43 28.38 -5.03 28.27
CA GLU A 43 27.71 -4.83 26.99
C GLU A 43 26.94 -6.09 26.58
N LYS A 44 27.53 -7.27 26.73
CA LYS A 44 26.84 -8.54 26.49
C LYS A 44 25.62 -8.70 27.39
N ALA A 45 25.74 -8.42 28.68
CA ALA A 45 24.61 -8.51 29.62
C ALA A 45 23.48 -7.52 29.29
N PHE A 46 23.81 -6.29 28.86
CA PHE A 46 22.82 -5.34 28.38
C PHE A 46 22.20 -5.77 27.05
N GLY A 47 23.00 -6.26 26.11
CA GLY A 47 22.52 -6.82 24.85
C GLY A 47 21.51 -7.95 25.08
N ASP A 48 21.84 -8.91 25.95
CA ASP A 48 20.94 -10.00 26.36
C ASP A 48 19.66 -9.47 27.03
N SER A 49 19.77 -8.41 27.81
CA SER A 49 18.62 -7.74 28.43
C SER A 49 17.74 -7.04 27.40
N LEU A 50 18.32 -6.41 26.37
CA LEU A 50 17.59 -5.80 25.26
C LEU A 50 16.84 -6.85 24.41
N GLN A 51 17.35 -8.08 24.33
CA GLN A 51 16.64 -9.20 23.70
C GLN A 51 15.39 -9.63 24.50
N ARG A 52 15.29 -9.25 25.78
CA ARG A 52 14.21 -9.62 26.71
C ARG A 52 13.35 -8.42 27.16
N LEU A 53 13.33 -7.35 26.36
CA LEU A 53 12.54 -6.14 26.66
C LEU A 53 11.05 -6.43 26.93
N TYR A 54 10.49 -7.44 26.26
CA TYR A 54 9.10 -7.84 26.48
C TYR A 54 8.86 -8.45 27.87
N ASP A 55 9.84 -9.18 28.40
CA ASP A 55 9.71 -9.91 29.66
C ASP A 55 9.87 -8.96 30.85
N HIS A 56 10.82 -8.03 30.76
CA HIS A 56 11.15 -7.11 31.86
C HIS A 56 10.43 -5.76 31.79
N LYS A 57 9.98 -5.33 30.61
CA LYS A 57 9.24 -4.07 30.37
C LYS A 57 9.87 -2.84 31.05
N PRO A 58 11.18 -2.57 30.86
CA PRO A 58 11.81 -1.37 31.41
C PRO A 58 11.16 -0.10 30.85
N SER A 59 11.34 1.05 31.50
CA SER A 59 10.86 2.32 30.93
C SER A 59 11.61 2.66 29.64
N VAL A 60 10.98 3.39 28.73
CA VAL A 60 11.59 3.81 27.45
C VAL A 60 12.84 4.66 27.72
N GLU A 61 12.81 5.51 28.74
CA GLU A 61 13.94 6.35 29.17
C GLU A 61 15.11 5.52 29.70
N ALA A 62 14.82 4.43 30.41
CA ALA A 62 15.87 3.52 30.89
C ALA A 62 16.57 2.83 29.72
N VAL A 63 15.81 2.33 28.74
CA VAL A 63 16.37 1.75 27.52
C VAL A 63 17.17 2.80 26.74
N GLU A 64 16.63 4.00 26.56
CA GLU A 64 17.31 5.10 25.88
C GLU A 64 18.67 5.45 26.52
N LYS A 65 18.73 5.50 27.87
CA LYS A 65 20.00 5.72 28.59
C LYS A 65 21.01 4.60 28.33
N VAL A 66 20.58 3.34 28.35
CA VAL A 66 21.44 2.19 28.10
C VAL A 66 22.00 2.24 26.68
N VAL A 67 21.16 2.43 25.66
CA VAL A 67 21.61 2.36 24.27
C VAL A 67 22.45 3.56 23.85
N LYS A 68 22.24 4.74 24.44
CA LYS A 68 23.14 5.89 24.26
C LYS A 68 24.50 5.69 24.92
N LYS A 69 24.53 4.98 26.05
CA LYS A 69 25.76 4.76 26.81
C LYS A 69 26.58 3.60 26.25
N PHE A 70 25.90 2.55 25.79
CA PHE A 70 26.49 1.30 25.29
C PHE A 70 25.88 0.95 23.93
N PRO A 71 26.19 1.69 22.85
CA PRO A 71 25.55 1.50 21.56
C PRO A 71 25.85 0.16 20.89
N SER A 72 27.00 -0.46 21.19
CA SER A 72 27.37 -1.82 20.74
C SER A 72 26.34 -2.88 21.15
N THR A 73 25.61 -2.66 22.25
CA THR A 73 24.56 -3.56 22.74
C THR A 73 23.41 -3.74 21.74
N LEU A 74 23.21 -2.77 20.84
CA LEU A 74 22.23 -2.84 19.76
C LEU A 74 22.62 -3.86 18.67
N SER A 75 23.91 -4.18 18.56
CA SER A 75 24.45 -5.18 17.63
C SER A 75 24.59 -6.57 18.27
N CYS A 76 24.25 -6.72 19.56
CA CYS A 76 24.26 -8.03 20.23
C CYS A 76 23.18 -8.94 19.65
N GLU A 77 23.61 -9.83 18.76
CA GLU A 77 22.78 -10.89 18.22
C GLU A 77 22.51 -11.96 19.29
N ASN A 78 21.28 -12.47 19.31
CA ASN A 78 20.96 -13.65 20.10
C ASN A 78 21.47 -14.94 19.41
N GLU A 79 21.22 -16.10 20.02
CA GLU A 79 21.60 -17.41 19.48
C GLU A 79 21.09 -17.69 18.05
N ILE A 80 20.07 -16.94 17.60
CA ILE A 80 19.51 -17.04 16.26
C ILE A 80 19.86 -15.85 15.36
N GLY A 81 20.95 -15.12 15.63
CA GLY A 81 21.41 -14.00 14.79
C GLY A 81 20.48 -12.78 14.78
N GLY A 82 19.46 -12.76 15.65
CA GLY A 82 18.44 -11.72 15.68
C GLY A 82 18.91 -10.53 16.51
N LEU A 83 18.77 -9.31 15.98
CA LEU A 83 19.05 -8.07 16.70
C LEU A 83 17.96 -7.76 17.74
N PRO A 84 18.27 -6.99 18.80
CA PRO A 84 17.30 -6.61 19.81
C PRO A 84 16.06 -5.91 19.23
N ILE A 85 16.25 -5.07 18.19
CA ILE A 85 15.16 -4.37 17.51
C ILE A 85 14.17 -5.33 16.81
N GLN A 86 14.65 -6.42 16.21
CA GLN A 86 13.81 -7.43 15.57
C GLN A 86 12.97 -8.16 16.62
N ARG A 87 13.57 -8.46 17.77
CA ARG A 87 12.89 -9.09 18.91
C ARG A 87 11.84 -8.18 19.54
N ALA A 88 12.13 -6.89 19.67
CA ALA A 88 11.20 -5.87 20.11
C ALA A 88 9.97 -5.78 19.16
N ALA A 89 10.18 -5.73 17.85
CA ALA A 89 9.08 -5.68 16.87
C ALA A 89 8.19 -6.94 16.86
N ALA A 90 8.81 -8.11 17.02
CA ALA A 90 8.11 -9.40 17.03
C ALA A 90 7.31 -9.68 18.31
N SER A 91 7.55 -8.94 19.39
CA SER A 91 6.93 -9.13 20.71
C SER A 91 5.97 -7.99 21.07
N ALA A 92 5.54 -7.86 22.34
CA ALA A 92 4.81 -6.66 22.76
C ALA A 92 5.74 -5.48 23.14
N GLY A 93 7.06 -5.66 23.06
CA GLY A 93 8.07 -4.62 23.23
C GLY A 93 8.22 -3.70 22.02
N CYS A 94 7.24 -3.64 21.12
CA CYS A 94 7.33 -2.83 19.89
C CYS A 94 7.51 -1.32 20.16
N GLU A 95 7.15 -0.84 21.36
CA GLU A 95 7.34 0.55 21.79
C GLU A 95 8.80 0.99 21.88
N TYR A 96 9.73 0.05 22.02
CA TYR A 96 11.17 0.37 22.03
C TYR A 96 11.74 0.49 20.61
N VAL A 97 11.02 0.05 19.57
CA VAL A 97 11.54 0.06 18.20
C VAL A 97 11.98 1.46 17.72
N PRO A 98 11.23 2.55 17.97
CA PRO A 98 11.66 3.88 17.55
C PRO A 98 13.00 4.31 18.16
N ILE A 99 13.20 4.10 19.47
CA ILE A 99 14.46 4.46 20.14
C ILE A 99 15.62 3.57 19.69
N LEU A 100 15.39 2.26 19.53
CA LEU A 100 16.40 1.31 19.07
C LEU A 100 16.82 1.61 17.62
N ALA A 101 15.86 1.93 16.75
CA ALA A 101 16.13 2.29 15.36
C ALA A 101 16.89 3.62 15.25
N LYS A 102 16.45 4.63 16.01
CA LYS A 102 17.05 5.96 16.00
C LYS A 102 18.51 5.90 16.46
N GLU A 103 18.78 5.20 17.56
CA GLU A 103 20.14 5.06 18.06
C GLU A 103 20.96 4.11 17.18
N GLY A 104 20.35 3.00 16.74
CA GLY A 104 21.02 2.06 15.83
C GLY A 104 21.44 2.70 14.51
N MET A 105 20.66 3.65 13.99
CA MET A 105 21.02 4.38 12.77
C MET A 105 22.26 5.27 12.97
N ARG A 106 22.46 5.84 14.16
CA ARG A 106 23.66 6.66 14.47
C ARG A 106 24.93 5.83 14.54
N HIS A 107 24.81 4.56 14.88
CA HIS A 107 25.91 3.63 15.09
C HIS A 107 25.98 2.53 14.01
N GLU A 108 25.29 2.72 12.89
CA GLU A 108 25.28 1.79 11.74
C GLU A 108 24.97 0.32 12.11
N VAL A 109 24.12 0.14 13.13
CA VAL A 109 23.73 -1.18 13.61
C VAL A 109 23.09 -1.98 12.49
N GLY A 110 23.57 -3.20 12.29
CA GLY A 110 23.12 -4.09 11.22
C GLY A 110 23.82 -3.90 9.88
N GLY A 111 24.73 -2.93 9.77
CA GLY A 111 25.52 -2.64 8.58
C GLY A 111 24.94 -1.51 7.73
N GLU A 112 25.67 -1.17 6.66
CA GLU A 112 25.34 -0.09 5.74
C GLU A 112 23.92 -0.28 5.15
N ASN A 113 23.19 0.82 5.00
CA ASN A 113 21.83 0.86 4.42
C ASN A 113 20.77 0.04 5.17
N THR A 114 21.04 -0.49 6.37
CA THR A 114 20.04 -1.24 7.14
C THR A 114 19.16 -0.39 8.06
N ARG A 115 19.42 0.92 8.12
CA ARG A 115 18.74 1.91 8.97
C ARG A 115 18.65 1.49 10.45
N GLY A 116 19.81 1.16 11.04
CA GLY A 116 19.87 0.74 12.44
C GLY A 116 19.19 -0.60 12.68
N GLY A 117 19.32 -1.55 11.76
CA GLY A 117 18.73 -2.87 11.85
C GLY A 117 17.23 -2.95 11.51
N LEU A 118 16.59 -1.84 11.14
CA LEU A 118 15.19 -1.85 10.69
C LEU A 118 14.98 -2.73 9.45
N LEU A 119 15.93 -2.69 8.51
CA LEU A 119 15.86 -3.37 7.22
C LEU A 119 16.68 -4.66 7.20
N LYS A 120 17.42 -4.96 8.29
CA LYS A 120 18.16 -6.22 8.41
C LYS A 120 17.19 -7.39 8.38
N ILE A 121 17.47 -8.33 7.48
CA ILE A 121 16.67 -9.53 7.27
C ILE A 121 16.95 -10.52 8.41
N ASP A 122 15.89 -11.03 9.05
CA ASP A 122 15.94 -12.17 9.96
C ASP A 122 16.04 -13.46 9.11
N LEU A 123 17.26 -13.99 9.00
CA LEU A 123 17.56 -15.17 8.19
C LEU A 123 17.06 -16.48 8.80
N LEU A 124 16.86 -16.55 10.13
CA LEU A 124 16.69 -17.83 10.82
C LEU A 124 15.23 -18.23 11.08
N ARG A 125 14.26 -17.32 10.96
CA ARG A 125 12.83 -17.65 11.14
C ARG A 125 12.09 -18.16 9.90
N ASN A 126 12.80 -18.69 8.90
CA ASN A 126 12.24 -19.23 7.64
C ASN A 126 11.37 -18.24 6.83
N LYS A 127 11.44 -16.95 7.12
CA LYS A 127 10.55 -15.95 6.52
C LYS A 127 11.27 -14.76 5.92
N GLY A 128 12.57 -14.61 6.18
CA GLY A 128 13.37 -13.52 5.63
C GLY A 128 12.72 -12.15 5.87
N LEU A 129 12.17 -11.93 7.07
CA LEU A 129 11.47 -10.68 7.37
C LEU A 129 12.39 -9.69 8.04
N ASN A 130 12.25 -8.43 7.69
CA ASN A 130 12.87 -7.35 8.45
C ASN A 130 11.94 -6.83 9.57
N THR A 131 12.48 -5.92 10.38
CA THR A 131 11.78 -5.33 11.53
C THR A 131 10.49 -4.62 11.13
N LEU A 132 10.48 -3.90 9.99
CA LEU A 132 9.27 -3.23 9.49
C LEU A 132 8.18 -4.24 9.12
N GLN A 133 8.55 -5.35 8.48
CA GLN A 133 7.63 -6.43 8.16
C GLN A 133 7.10 -7.11 9.42
N TRP A 134 7.91 -7.28 10.47
CA TRP A 134 7.45 -7.78 11.77
C TRP A 134 6.44 -6.84 12.44
N LEU A 135 6.64 -5.52 12.37
CA LEU A 135 5.69 -4.54 12.92
C LEU A 135 4.31 -4.64 12.26
N VAL A 136 4.25 -4.87 10.96
CA VAL A 136 2.97 -4.97 10.24
C VAL A 136 2.35 -6.38 10.33
N ARG A 137 3.15 -7.43 10.54
CA ARG A 137 2.75 -8.84 10.55
C ARG A 137 2.41 -9.36 11.95
N VAL A 138 1.33 -8.88 12.54
CA VAL A 138 0.90 -9.26 13.91
C VAL A 138 -0.17 -10.32 13.89
N ARG A 139 0.12 -11.53 14.36
CA ARG A 139 -0.93 -12.55 14.60
C ARG A 139 -1.67 -12.26 15.91
N GLY A 140 -3.00 -12.32 15.90
CA GLY A 140 -3.85 -12.23 17.09
C GLY A 140 -5.06 -11.30 16.92
N ASP A 141 -6.07 -11.56 17.73
CA ASP A 141 -7.29 -10.78 17.92
C ASP A 141 -6.95 -9.37 18.42
N GLY A 142 -7.25 -8.41 17.54
CA GLY A 142 -6.79 -7.04 17.60
C GLY A 142 -7.48 -6.22 18.68
N GLY A 143 -6.65 -5.48 19.41
CA GLY A 143 -7.06 -4.46 20.35
C GLY A 143 -5.88 -3.56 20.64
N ASP A 144 -5.35 -3.64 21.86
CA ASP A 144 -4.24 -2.80 22.30
C ASP A 144 -2.94 -3.02 21.48
N ARG A 145 -2.62 -4.27 21.13
CA ARG A 145 -1.39 -4.60 20.38
C ARG A 145 -1.34 -3.96 18.98
N ASP A 146 -2.49 -3.78 18.33
CA ASP A 146 -2.56 -3.13 17.02
C ASP A 146 -2.36 -1.62 17.15
N ALA A 147 -3.09 -1.00 18.08
CA ALA A 147 -2.98 0.43 18.35
C ALA A 147 -1.54 0.82 18.73
N LYS A 148 -0.88 -0.01 19.54
CA LYS A 148 0.52 0.19 19.95
C LYS A 148 1.48 0.17 18.76
N ARG A 149 1.36 -0.80 17.85
CA ARG A 149 2.20 -0.87 16.65
C ARG A 149 1.90 0.21 15.64
N LEU A 150 0.63 0.59 15.47
CA LEU A 150 0.27 1.72 14.63
C LEU A 150 0.90 3.03 15.15
N ARG A 151 0.93 3.24 16.48
CA ARG A 151 1.66 4.37 17.08
C ARG A 151 3.15 4.32 16.76
N VAL A 152 3.77 3.15 16.90
CA VAL A 152 5.19 2.94 16.55
C VAL A 152 5.46 3.25 15.07
N MET A 153 4.59 2.81 14.15
CA MET A 153 4.73 3.12 12.73
C MET A 153 4.60 4.63 12.44
N LYS A 154 3.71 5.33 13.15
CA LYS A 154 3.59 6.81 13.10
C LYS A 154 4.85 7.49 13.57
N GLU A 155 5.41 7.02 14.67
CA GLU A 155 6.64 7.58 15.22
C GLU A 155 7.83 7.34 14.28
N LEU A 156 8.00 6.13 13.75
CA LEU A 156 9.06 5.82 12.79
C LEU A 156 8.99 6.70 11.54
N TRP A 157 7.80 7.06 11.08
CA TRP A 157 7.64 7.99 9.97
C TRP A 157 7.97 9.42 10.33
N ASN A 158 7.51 9.89 11.48
CA ASN A 158 7.86 11.24 11.97
C ASN A 158 9.37 11.39 12.17
N LEU A 159 10.07 10.30 12.50
CA LEU A 159 11.52 10.25 12.59
C LEU A 159 12.23 10.09 11.22
N GLY A 160 11.50 9.97 10.10
CA GLY A 160 12.06 9.74 8.77
C GLY A 160 12.63 8.32 8.56
N LEU A 161 12.43 7.41 9.51
CA LEU A 161 12.96 6.05 9.50
C LEU A 161 12.11 5.10 8.65
N LEU A 162 10.79 5.29 8.64
CA LEU A 162 9.87 4.65 7.71
C LEU A 162 9.56 5.65 6.58
N VAL A 163 9.85 5.30 5.33
CA VAL A 163 9.60 6.14 4.16
C VAL A 163 8.63 5.46 3.18
N LYS A 164 8.03 6.25 2.28
CA LYS A 164 6.99 5.79 1.34
C LYS A 164 7.44 4.57 0.53
N ASN A 165 8.65 4.64 -0.07
CA ASN A 165 9.18 3.57 -0.92
C ASN A 165 9.27 2.21 -0.20
N TYR A 166 9.41 2.20 1.13
CA TYR A 166 9.50 0.96 1.90
C TYR A 166 8.20 0.18 1.96
N ILE A 167 7.05 0.84 1.77
CA ILE A 167 5.76 0.16 1.72
C ILE A 167 5.74 -0.85 0.57
N GLN A 168 6.21 -0.40 -0.59
CA GLN A 168 6.34 -1.17 -1.84
C GLN A 168 7.50 -2.16 -1.76
N GLU A 169 8.72 -1.65 -1.55
CA GLU A 169 9.96 -2.44 -1.55
C GLU A 169 9.90 -3.65 -0.61
N TYR A 170 9.39 -3.45 0.60
CA TYR A 170 9.26 -4.50 1.61
C TYR A 170 7.86 -5.10 1.70
N LYS A 171 6.96 -4.75 0.75
CA LYS A 171 5.60 -5.30 0.64
C LYS A 171 4.84 -5.23 1.98
N LEU A 172 4.97 -4.10 2.69
CA LEU A 172 4.42 -3.95 4.04
C LEU A 172 2.90 -4.12 4.05
N LEU A 173 2.25 -3.61 3.00
CA LEU A 173 0.81 -3.76 2.81
C LEU A 173 0.43 -5.25 2.73
N ARG A 174 1.17 -6.05 1.94
CA ARG A 174 0.98 -7.51 1.84
C ARG A 174 1.09 -8.23 3.17
N GLN A 175 2.05 -7.83 3.99
CA GLN A 175 2.25 -8.44 5.31
C GLN A 175 1.17 -8.06 6.32
N SER A 176 0.41 -6.98 6.08
CA SER A 176 -0.58 -6.44 7.01
C SER A 176 -2.01 -6.97 6.82
N TRP A 177 -2.37 -7.47 5.63
CA TRP A 177 -3.77 -7.76 5.25
C TRP A 177 -4.53 -8.73 6.13
N ARG A 178 -3.85 -9.74 6.67
CA ARG A 178 -4.53 -10.83 7.37
C ARG A 178 -5.09 -10.43 8.73
N LEU A 179 -4.70 -9.26 9.27
CA LEU A 179 -4.66 -9.14 10.72
C LEU A 179 -5.21 -7.83 11.27
N ASN A 180 -5.10 -6.66 10.61
CA ASN A 180 -5.51 -5.41 11.24
C ASN A 180 -5.95 -4.28 10.29
N LYS A 181 -7.21 -3.86 10.42
CA LYS A 181 -7.86 -2.81 9.64
C LYS A 181 -7.08 -1.48 9.65
N LYS A 182 -6.76 -0.97 10.83
CA LYS A 182 -6.19 0.38 10.99
C LYS A 182 -4.79 0.53 10.37
N ARG A 183 -3.95 -0.51 10.42
CA ARG A 183 -2.62 -0.48 9.78
C ARG A 183 -2.71 -0.55 8.26
N VAL A 184 -3.67 -1.32 7.73
CA VAL A 184 -3.91 -1.38 6.28
C VAL A 184 -4.38 -0.02 5.78
N GLU A 185 -5.38 0.59 6.42
CA GLU A 185 -5.86 1.94 6.09
C GLU A 185 -4.73 2.97 6.13
N TYR A 186 -3.88 2.89 7.14
CA TYR A 186 -2.74 3.77 7.31
C TYR A 186 -1.66 3.61 6.23
N LEU A 187 -1.35 2.37 5.81
CA LEU A 187 -0.41 2.13 4.73
C LEU A 187 -0.98 2.57 3.38
N ILE A 188 -2.28 2.34 3.14
CA ILE A 188 -2.95 2.75 1.90
C ILE A 188 -3.02 4.28 1.79
N SER A 189 -3.30 5.00 2.89
CA SER A 189 -3.37 6.46 2.86
C SER A 189 -2.02 7.13 2.55
N TRP A 190 -0.91 6.39 2.69
CA TRP A 190 0.44 6.87 2.41
C TRP A 190 0.95 6.49 1.03
N ASP A 191 0.76 5.22 0.69
CA ASP A 191 1.12 4.72 -0.62
C ASP A 191 0.08 3.77 -1.15
N LEU A 192 -0.93 4.43 -1.68
CA LEU A 192 -2.00 3.84 -2.39
C LEU A 192 -1.51 2.98 -3.58
N ASN A 193 -0.37 3.32 -4.21
CA ASN A 193 0.17 2.54 -5.33
C ASN A 193 0.58 1.12 -4.93
N ALA A 194 0.84 0.89 -3.64
CA ALA A 194 1.16 -0.42 -3.10
C ALA A 194 -0.02 -1.43 -3.19
N LEU A 195 -1.24 -0.98 -3.54
CA LEU A 195 -2.35 -1.88 -3.88
C LEU A 195 -2.24 -2.49 -5.29
N PHE A 196 -1.47 -1.87 -6.19
CA PHE A 196 -1.39 -2.27 -7.61
C PHE A 196 -0.09 -2.94 -7.96
N GLU A 197 0.97 -2.68 -7.21
CA GLU A 197 2.30 -3.11 -7.60
C GLU A 197 2.40 -4.63 -7.63
N THR A 198 2.66 -5.14 -8.83
CA THR A 198 2.83 -6.56 -9.09
C THR A 198 3.97 -7.09 -8.23
N THR A 199 3.71 -8.12 -7.42
CA THR A 199 4.80 -8.73 -6.68
C THR A 199 5.68 -9.53 -7.65
N ARG A 200 6.91 -9.91 -7.23
CA ARG A 200 7.80 -10.79 -8.02
C ARG A 200 7.16 -12.10 -8.55
N VAL A 201 6.00 -12.49 -8.01
CA VAL A 201 5.27 -13.70 -8.40
C VAL A 201 4.08 -13.36 -9.32
N GLY A 202 3.99 -12.14 -9.86
CA GLY A 202 2.83 -11.72 -10.65
C GLY A 202 1.58 -11.39 -9.83
N ASP A 203 1.51 -11.84 -8.56
CA ASP A 203 0.36 -11.56 -7.70
C ASP A 203 0.17 -10.05 -7.53
N LYS A 204 -1.02 -9.55 -7.91
CA LYS A 204 -1.45 -8.21 -7.52
C LYS A 204 -1.89 -8.22 -6.04
N PRO A 205 -1.43 -7.25 -5.24
CA PRO A 205 -1.74 -7.12 -3.82
C PRO A 205 -3.23 -7.30 -3.48
N LEU A 206 -4.10 -6.66 -4.25
CA LEU A 206 -5.55 -6.74 -4.10
C LEU A 206 -6.11 -8.16 -4.35
N ILE A 207 -5.67 -8.82 -5.41
CA ILE A 207 -6.05 -10.21 -5.75
C ILE A 207 -5.61 -11.15 -4.62
N HIS A 208 -4.35 -11.04 -4.18
CA HIS A 208 -3.85 -11.85 -3.07
C HIS A 208 -4.62 -11.61 -1.77
N CYS A 209 -4.99 -10.36 -1.48
CA CYS A 209 -5.81 -10.02 -0.31
C CYS A 209 -7.16 -10.74 -0.36
N ILE A 210 -7.84 -10.73 -1.50
CA ILE A 210 -9.16 -11.33 -1.66
C ILE A 210 -9.08 -12.86 -1.61
N SER A 211 -8.14 -13.45 -2.34
CA SER A 211 -7.95 -14.89 -2.37
C SER A 211 -7.57 -15.44 -0.99
N SER A 212 -6.69 -14.74 -0.25
CA SER A 212 -6.15 -15.24 1.02
C SER A 212 -6.87 -14.77 2.29
N SER A 213 -7.67 -13.70 2.25
CA SER A 213 -8.38 -13.18 3.43
C SER A 213 -9.53 -14.11 3.81
N LYS A 214 -9.64 -14.49 5.09
CA LYS A 214 -10.83 -15.18 5.60
C LYS A 214 -11.92 -14.22 6.10
N CYS A 215 -11.63 -12.91 6.08
CA CYS A 215 -12.41 -11.86 6.72
C CYS A 215 -12.97 -10.93 5.64
N GLU A 216 -14.30 -10.90 5.51
CA GLU A 216 -15.00 -10.05 4.55
C GLU A 216 -14.81 -8.57 4.86
N GLU A 217 -14.69 -8.20 6.14
CA GLU A 217 -14.44 -6.82 6.56
C GLU A 217 -13.09 -6.30 6.05
N SER A 218 -12.07 -7.17 5.99
CA SER A 218 -10.76 -6.81 5.44
C SER A 218 -10.84 -6.58 3.94
N ILE A 219 -11.58 -7.43 3.23
CA ILE A 219 -11.83 -7.25 1.79
C ILE A 219 -12.61 -5.95 1.54
N ALA A 220 -13.68 -5.72 2.31
CA ALA A 220 -14.54 -4.56 2.18
C ALA A 220 -13.75 -3.27 2.42
N MET A 221 -12.90 -3.25 3.44
CA MET A 221 -12.02 -2.11 3.71
C MET A 221 -11.08 -1.82 2.54
N VAL A 222 -10.40 -2.84 2.00
CA VAL A 222 -9.46 -2.62 0.89
C VAL A 222 -10.20 -2.14 -0.36
N LEU A 223 -11.35 -2.73 -0.68
CA LEU A 223 -12.18 -2.27 -1.80
C LEU A 223 -12.66 -0.83 -1.58
N LYS A 224 -13.16 -0.50 -0.37
CA LYS A 224 -13.57 0.87 -0.03
C LYS A 224 -12.44 1.86 -0.23
N ALA A 225 -11.24 1.54 0.28
CA ALA A 225 -10.07 2.40 0.12
C ALA A 225 -9.69 2.55 -1.36
N GLY A 226 -9.70 1.46 -2.13
CA GLY A 226 -9.52 1.54 -3.58
C GLY A 226 -10.53 2.51 -4.23
N PHE A 227 -11.81 2.37 -3.93
CA PHE A 227 -12.85 3.24 -4.47
C PHE A 227 -12.76 4.69 -4.00
N ASP A 228 -12.35 4.94 -2.75
CA ASP A 228 -12.15 6.30 -2.20
C ASP A 228 -11.06 7.06 -2.93
N TYR A 229 -9.91 6.43 -3.12
CA TYR A 229 -8.74 7.15 -3.60
C TYR A 229 -8.57 7.12 -5.12
N PHE A 230 -9.24 6.19 -5.81
CA PHE A 230 -9.38 6.32 -7.26
C PHE A 230 -10.80 5.95 -7.65
N SER A 231 -11.55 6.95 -8.02
CA SER A 231 -12.84 6.73 -8.66
C SER A 231 -12.71 5.98 -10.01
N ASN A 232 -11.50 5.90 -10.60
CA ASN A 232 -11.19 5.08 -11.77
C ASN A 232 -10.97 3.58 -11.44
N ILE A 233 -10.88 3.21 -10.16
CA ILE A 233 -10.58 1.83 -9.69
C ILE A 233 -11.72 0.85 -9.87
N GLY A 234 -12.83 1.23 -10.51
CA GLY A 234 -13.85 0.23 -10.87
C GLY A 234 -13.28 -0.74 -11.88
N GLY A 235 -12.27 -0.28 -12.60
CA GLY A 235 -11.44 -1.13 -13.41
C GLY A 235 -10.56 -2.12 -12.66
N LEU A 236 -10.39 -2.07 -11.33
CA LEU A 236 -9.63 -3.09 -10.57
C LEU A 236 -10.39 -4.34 -10.28
N LEU A 237 -11.70 -4.22 -10.04
CA LEU A 237 -12.55 -5.41 -9.99
C LEU A 237 -12.30 -6.27 -11.24
N PHE A 238 -11.96 -5.61 -12.35
CA PHE A 238 -11.65 -6.20 -13.66
C PHE A 238 -10.19 -5.97 -14.08
N THR A 239 -9.28 -5.82 -13.12
CA THR A 239 -7.84 -5.82 -13.42
C THR A 239 -7.35 -7.23 -13.25
N GLU A 240 -6.84 -7.78 -14.34
CA GLU A 240 -6.30 -9.12 -14.42
C GLU A 240 -4.91 -9.19 -13.78
N ASP A 241 -4.59 -10.29 -13.11
CA ASP A 241 -3.20 -10.68 -12.86
C ASP A 241 -2.54 -11.26 -14.11
N ASP A 242 -1.31 -11.76 -13.97
CA ASP A 242 -0.56 -12.40 -15.05
C ASP A 242 -1.22 -13.69 -15.57
N HIS A 243 -2.28 -14.18 -14.90
CA HIS A 243 -3.07 -15.33 -15.31
C HIS A 243 -4.43 -14.96 -15.91
N GLY A 244 -4.71 -13.66 -16.14
CA GLY A 244 -6.02 -13.22 -16.63
C GLY A 244 -7.11 -13.26 -15.55
N THR A 245 -6.78 -13.55 -14.29
CA THR A 245 -7.77 -13.64 -13.22
C THR A 245 -8.03 -12.24 -12.66
N THR A 246 -9.29 -11.81 -12.67
CA THR A 246 -9.66 -10.53 -12.08
C THR A 246 -9.95 -10.64 -10.59
N VAL A 247 -9.95 -9.50 -9.91
CA VAL A 247 -10.42 -9.39 -8.53
C VAL A 247 -11.86 -9.90 -8.38
N PHE A 248 -12.72 -9.59 -9.35
CA PHE A 248 -14.10 -10.05 -9.35
C PHE A 248 -14.19 -11.57 -9.51
N ASP A 249 -13.37 -12.17 -10.36
CA ASP A 249 -13.31 -13.63 -10.50
C ASP A 249 -12.89 -14.28 -9.17
N CYS A 250 -11.92 -13.71 -8.46
CA CYS A 250 -11.54 -14.18 -7.13
C CYS A 250 -12.69 -14.08 -6.11
N LEU A 251 -13.49 -13.01 -6.14
CA LEU A 251 -14.68 -12.89 -5.29
C LEU A 251 -15.73 -13.95 -5.65
N CYS A 252 -16.00 -14.13 -6.95
CA CYS A 252 -16.96 -15.09 -7.47
C CYS A 252 -16.56 -16.54 -7.15
N ASN A 253 -15.29 -16.90 -7.35
CA ASN A 253 -14.78 -18.23 -7.03
C ASN A 253 -14.88 -18.53 -5.53
N LYS A 254 -14.79 -17.51 -4.69
CA LYS A 254 -14.79 -17.65 -3.24
C LYS A 254 -16.19 -17.69 -2.63
N HIS A 255 -17.08 -16.81 -3.06
CA HIS A 255 -18.38 -16.61 -2.43
C HIS A 255 -19.55 -17.05 -3.34
N GLY A 256 -19.30 -17.29 -4.62
CA GLY A 256 -20.33 -17.40 -5.65
C GLY A 256 -20.75 -16.03 -6.19
N MET A 257 -21.20 -16.01 -7.44
CA MET A 257 -21.57 -14.80 -8.19
C MET A 257 -22.58 -13.90 -7.46
N GLU A 258 -23.67 -14.47 -6.94
CA GLU A 258 -24.72 -13.68 -6.28
C GLU A 258 -24.24 -13.05 -4.97
N LYS A 259 -23.48 -13.78 -4.16
CA LYS A 259 -22.93 -13.27 -2.90
C LYS A 259 -21.84 -12.24 -3.16
N ALA A 260 -20.95 -12.49 -4.12
CA ALA A 260 -19.92 -11.54 -4.52
C ALA A 260 -20.54 -10.20 -4.97
N THR A 261 -21.57 -10.25 -5.82
CA THR A 261 -22.26 -9.05 -6.28
C THR A 261 -23.00 -8.33 -5.15
N SER A 262 -23.66 -9.07 -4.26
CA SER A 262 -24.35 -8.49 -3.10
C SER A 262 -23.36 -7.83 -2.12
N PHE A 263 -22.22 -8.48 -1.86
CA PHE A 263 -21.15 -7.91 -1.07
C PHE A 263 -20.59 -6.62 -1.70
N LEU A 264 -20.37 -6.59 -3.02
CA LEU A 264 -19.97 -5.37 -3.73
C LEU A 264 -21.03 -4.28 -3.62
N HIS A 265 -22.31 -4.66 -3.68
CA HIS A 265 -23.41 -3.72 -3.47
C HIS A 265 -23.34 -3.10 -2.08
N ASP A 266 -23.08 -3.87 -1.03
CA ASP A 266 -22.98 -3.34 0.34
C ASP A 266 -21.73 -2.46 0.53
N VAL A 267 -20.64 -2.80 -0.15
CA VAL A 267 -19.40 -2.01 -0.17
C VAL A 267 -19.60 -0.66 -0.87
N LEU A 268 -20.33 -0.64 -2.00
CA LEU A 268 -20.50 0.53 -2.87
C LEU A 268 -21.74 1.38 -2.55
N SER A 269 -22.79 0.81 -1.94
CA SER A 269 -24.07 1.49 -1.68
C SER A 269 -23.97 2.83 -0.94
N PRO A 270 -23.05 3.01 0.03
CA PRO A 270 -22.85 4.32 0.66
C PRO A 270 -22.36 5.41 -0.31
N LYS A 271 -21.78 5.03 -1.45
CA LYS A 271 -21.17 5.90 -2.47
C LYS A 271 -21.92 5.79 -3.79
N ARG A 272 -23.12 6.38 -3.82
CA ARG A 272 -24.02 6.37 -5.00
C ARG A 272 -23.53 7.22 -6.17
N ASP A 273 -22.34 7.78 -6.09
CA ASP A 273 -21.66 8.57 -7.11
C ASP A 273 -20.66 7.73 -7.93
N TYR A 274 -20.54 6.44 -7.61
CA TYR A 274 -19.55 5.60 -8.25
C TYR A 274 -20.03 4.93 -9.57
N PRO A 275 -19.37 5.19 -10.71
CA PRO A 275 -19.83 4.77 -12.04
C PRO A 275 -19.53 3.28 -12.36
N ILE A 276 -19.86 2.35 -11.45
CA ILE A 276 -19.49 0.92 -11.56
C ILE A 276 -19.89 0.31 -12.91
N LEU A 277 -21.07 0.65 -13.43
CA LEU A 277 -21.55 0.14 -14.71
C LEU A 277 -20.65 0.54 -15.88
N HIS A 278 -20.00 1.71 -15.83
CA HIS A 278 -19.09 2.11 -16.91
C HIS A 278 -17.93 1.11 -17.02
N HIS A 279 -17.42 0.66 -15.87
CA HIS A 279 -16.35 -0.33 -15.83
C HIS A 279 -16.82 -1.73 -16.22
N ILE A 280 -18.02 -2.14 -15.79
CA ILE A 280 -18.60 -3.45 -16.15
C ILE A 280 -18.81 -3.55 -17.65
N PHE A 281 -19.49 -2.57 -18.23
CA PHE A 281 -19.83 -2.62 -19.64
C PHE A 281 -18.58 -2.58 -20.53
N VAL A 282 -17.51 -1.92 -20.08
CA VAL A 282 -16.26 -1.83 -20.82
C VAL A 282 -15.34 -3.05 -20.62
N LYS A 283 -15.19 -3.52 -19.38
CA LYS A 283 -14.16 -4.53 -19.05
C LYS A 283 -14.70 -5.93 -18.80
N ALA A 284 -15.97 -6.06 -18.46
CA ALA A 284 -16.58 -7.36 -18.17
C ALA A 284 -18.06 -7.40 -18.60
N PRO A 285 -18.35 -7.17 -19.90
CA PRO A 285 -19.73 -7.09 -20.40
C PRO A 285 -20.53 -8.37 -20.16
N GLN A 286 -19.88 -9.54 -20.00
CA GLN A 286 -20.52 -10.79 -19.63
C GLN A 286 -21.23 -10.75 -18.25
N HIS A 287 -20.95 -9.76 -17.40
CA HIS A 287 -21.59 -9.58 -16.10
C HIS A 287 -22.60 -8.42 -16.08
N LYS A 288 -22.86 -7.78 -17.22
CA LYS A 288 -23.66 -6.54 -17.30
C LYS A 288 -25.06 -6.69 -16.71
N ASP A 289 -25.77 -7.79 -16.97
CA ASP A 289 -27.17 -7.95 -16.54
C ASP A 289 -27.28 -8.06 -15.02
N ILE A 290 -26.35 -8.79 -14.41
CA ILE A 290 -26.28 -8.97 -12.95
C ILE A 290 -26.00 -7.62 -12.28
N PHE A 291 -25.05 -6.86 -12.80
CA PHE A 291 -24.72 -5.54 -12.26
C PHE A 291 -25.79 -4.50 -12.54
N MET A 292 -26.43 -4.51 -13.71
CA MET A 292 -27.58 -3.64 -14.01
C MET A 292 -28.72 -3.86 -13.00
N LYS A 293 -29.02 -5.12 -12.68
CA LYS A 293 -30.04 -5.47 -11.69
C LYS A 293 -29.66 -5.02 -10.28
N LYS A 294 -28.38 -5.12 -9.90
CA LYS A 294 -27.91 -4.75 -8.55
C LYS A 294 -27.59 -3.27 -8.36
N PHE A 295 -27.20 -2.56 -9.43
CA PHE A 295 -26.77 -1.17 -9.38
C PHE A 295 -27.59 -0.28 -10.33
N PRO A 296 -28.93 -0.29 -10.27
CA PRO A 296 -29.76 0.48 -11.21
C PRO A 296 -29.50 1.99 -11.10
N TRP A 297 -29.13 2.46 -9.92
CA TRP A 297 -28.78 3.86 -9.67
C TRP A 297 -27.52 4.32 -10.43
N ALA A 298 -26.60 3.41 -10.75
CA ALA A 298 -25.35 3.74 -11.41
C ALA A 298 -25.50 4.02 -12.91
N TYR A 299 -26.67 3.75 -13.48
CA TYR A 299 -26.94 3.90 -14.92
C TYR A 299 -26.85 5.36 -15.37
N HIS A 300 -27.28 6.29 -14.51
CA HIS A 300 -27.32 7.72 -14.81
C HIS A 300 -26.06 8.48 -14.38
N LEU A 301 -25.10 7.79 -13.77
CA LEU A 301 -23.86 8.42 -13.34
C LEU A 301 -23.00 8.76 -14.55
N LYS A 302 -22.07 9.68 -14.31
CA LYS A 302 -20.99 9.98 -15.24
C LYS A 302 -19.70 9.41 -14.68
N ASP A 303 -18.81 8.97 -15.55
CA ASP A 303 -17.46 8.64 -15.12
C ASP A 303 -16.64 9.89 -14.76
N ASN A 304 -15.40 9.69 -14.31
CA ASN A 304 -14.51 10.79 -13.90
C ASN A 304 -14.10 11.71 -15.05
N SER A 305 -14.35 11.30 -16.28
CA SER A 305 -14.15 12.12 -17.48
C SER A 305 -15.42 12.83 -17.91
N GLY A 306 -16.51 12.68 -17.15
CA GLY A 306 -17.83 13.25 -17.45
C GLY A 306 -18.62 12.47 -18.50
N ARG A 307 -18.18 11.28 -18.91
CA ARG A 307 -18.88 10.45 -19.91
C ARG A 307 -20.10 9.82 -19.30
N THR A 308 -21.18 9.68 -20.08
CA THR A 308 -22.28 8.77 -19.74
C THR A 308 -21.88 7.31 -20.00
N LEU A 309 -22.69 6.38 -19.50
CA LEU A 309 -22.46 4.94 -19.72
C LEU A 309 -22.33 4.60 -21.20
N GLN A 310 -23.21 5.16 -22.03
CA GLN A 310 -23.18 4.96 -23.48
C GLN A 310 -21.92 5.54 -24.11
N GLN A 311 -21.48 6.73 -23.68
CA GLN A 311 -20.24 7.33 -24.19
C GLN A 311 -19.00 6.50 -23.81
N ALA A 312 -18.96 5.94 -22.60
CA ALA A 312 -17.88 5.05 -22.18
C ALA A 312 -17.84 3.76 -23.02
N VAL A 313 -18.99 3.15 -23.31
CA VAL A 313 -19.09 1.96 -24.18
C VAL A 313 -18.64 2.26 -25.60
N LEU A 314 -19.08 3.39 -26.18
CA LEU A 314 -18.66 3.81 -27.51
C LEU A 314 -17.16 4.08 -27.59
N ALA A 315 -16.61 4.73 -26.56
CA ALA A 315 -15.17 5.05 -26.49
C ALA A 315 -14.29 3.82 -26.29
N ALA A 316 -14.84 2.71 -25.77
CA ALA A 316 -14.11 1.46 -25.60
C ALA A 316 -13.96 0.64 -26.89
N GLY A 317 -14.71 0.99 -27.93
CA GLY A 317 -14.54 0.46 -29.27
C GLY A 317 -15.55 -0.62 -29.68
N PRO A 318 -15.42 -1.12 -30.91
CA PRO A 318 -16.44 -1.96 -31.57
C PRO A 318 -16.75 -3.28 -30.84
N ASP A 319 -15.73 -3.95 -30.31
CA ASP A 319 -15.91 -5.24 -29.63
C ASP A 319 -16.79 -5.10 -28.38
N VAL A 320 -16.53 -4.06 -27.59
CA VAL A 320 -17.32 -3.72 -26.41
C VAL A 320 -18.74 -3.30 -26.80
N MET A 321 -18.89 -2.58 -27.90
CA MET A 321 -20.21 -2.20 -28.40
C MET A 321 -21.05 -3.39 -28.86
N ASN A 322 -20.45 -4.34 -29.58
CA ASN A 322 -21.14 -5.55 -30.05
C ASN A 322 -21.63 -6.39 -28.87
N ALA A 323 -20.86 -6.41 -27.79
CA ALA A 323 -21.29 -7.02 -26.53
C ALA A 323 -22.44 -6.26 -25.84
N ASN A 324 -22.83 -5.08 -26.32
CA ASN A 324 -23.76 -4.13 -25.69
C ASN A 324 -24.74 -3.47 -26.69
N ASP A 325 -25.10 -4.16 -27.77
CA ASP A 325 -26.03 -3.75 -28.83
C ASP A 325 -27.29 -3.00 -28.34
N ILE A 326 -27.93 -3.48 -27.26
CA ILE A 326 -29.11 -2.85 -26.67
C ILE A 326 -28.84 -1.41 -26.24
N LEU A 327 -27.67 -1.10 -25.66
CA LEU A 327 -27.38 0.26 -25.20
C LEU A 327 -27.36 1.27 -26.35
N LEU A 328 -26.89 0.85 -27.53
CA LEU A 328 -26.85 1.70 -28.71
C LEU A 328 -28.26 2.01 -29.20
N ALA A 329 -29.15 1.01 -29.21
CA ALA A 329 -30.56 1.20 -29.56
C ALA A 329 -31.26 2.16 -28.59
N THR A 330 -30.85 2.19 -27.31
CA THR A 330 -31.41 3.10 -26.30
C THR A 330 -30.90 4.54 -26.35
N LEU A 331 -29.93 4.88 -27.23
CA LEU A 331 -29.48 6.26 -27.37
C LEU A 331 -30.65 7.17 -27.76
N THR A 332 -30.87 8.24 -27.01
CA THR A 332 -31.78 9.31 -27.38
C THR A 332 -31.15 10.21 -28.43
N ASP A 333 -31.98 10.90 -29.22
CA ASP A 333 -31.50 11.83 -30.24
C ASP A 333 -30.64 12.95 -29.64
N ASN A 334 -30.94 13.38 -28.41
CA ASN A 334 -30.12 14.34 -27.67
C ASN A 334 -28.74 13.78 -27.32
N GLN A 335 -28.66 12.51 -26.91
CA GLN A 335 -27.37 11.87 -26.66
C GLN A 335 -26.56 11.69 -27.94
N ILE A 336 -27.21 11.39 -29.07
CA ILE A 336 -26.55 11.33 -30.40
C ILE A 336 -25.96 12.70 -30.78
N GLN A 337 -26.60 13.79 -30.38
CA GLN A 337 -26.08 15.15 -30.57
C GLN A 337 -25.06 15.60 -29.52
N THR A 338 -24.82 14.81 -28.48
CA THR A 338 -23.91 15.18 -27.40
C THR A 338 -22.51 14.65 -27.70
N LYS A 339 -21.53 15.56 -27.71
CA LYS A 339 -20.14 15.18 -27.92
C LYS A 339 -19.57 14.47 -26.69
N ASP A 340 -18.71 13.50 -26.93
CA ASP A 340 -17.88 12.91 -25.88
C ASP A 340 -17.00 14.00 -25.25
N PRO A 341 -16.98 14.14 -23.92
CA PRO A 341 -16.26 15.22 -23.25
C PRO A 341 -14.73 15.15 -23.42
N ILE A 342 -14.16 13.97 -23.70
CA ILE A 342 -12.71 13.80 -23.88
C ILE A 342 -12.33 13.99 -25.35
N THR A 343 -12.91 13.20 -26.24
CA THR A 343 -12.51 13.14 -27.66
C THR A 343 -13.15 14.26 -28.48
N THR A 344 -14.19 14.92 -27.96
CA THR A 344 -15.02 15.92 -28.65
C THR A 344 -15.74 15.39 -29.90
N LEU A 345 -15.76 14.07 -30.06
CA LEU A 345 -16.43 13.36 -31.15
C LEU A 345 -17.90 13.15 -30.84
N TYR A 346 -18.73 13.11 -31.88
CA TYR A 346 -20.10 12.61 -31.78
C TYR A 346 -20.07 11.07 -31.72
N PRO A 347 -21.12 10.41 -31.17
CA PRO A 347 -21.21 8.95 -31.10
C PRO A 347 -20.85 8.21 -32.38
N PHE A 348 -21.42 8.60 -33.54
CA PHE A 348 -21.11 7.98 -34.82
C PHE A 348 -19.64 8.17 -35.24
N ALA A 349 -19.03 9.30 -34.87
CA ALA A 349 -17.63 9.57 -35.18
C ALA A 349 -16.68 8.81 -34.25
N ALA A 350 -17.04 8.66 -32.96
CA ALA A 350 -16.29 7.82 -32.03
C ALA A 350 -16.23 6.36 -32.51
N MET A 351 -17.34 5.86 -33.06
CA MET A 351 -17.41 4.51 -33.66
C MET A 351 -16.55 4.35 -34.91
N ALA A 352 -16.47 5.41 -35.73
CA ALA A 352 -15.73 5.38 -36.99
C ALA A 352 -14.20 5.43 -36.81
N VAL A 353 -13.69 5.73 -35.61
CA VAL A 353 -12.26 5.94 -35.34
C VAL A 353 -11.53 4.64 -34.96
N GLY A 354 -12.25 3.54 -34.66
CA GLY A 354 -11.64 2.25 -34.30
C GLY A 354 -11.16 1.43 -35.50
N GLU A 355 -10.15 0.56 -35.29
CA GLU A 355 -9.61 -0.35 -36.34
C GLU A 355 -10.69 -1.29 -36.93
N ASN A 356 -11.73 -1.60 -36.14
CA ASN A 356 -12.86 -2.46 -36.52
C ASN A 356 -14.18 -1.67 -36.62
N ALA A 357 -14.16 -0.47 -37.20
CA ALA A 357 -15.33 0.40 -37.24
C ALA A 357 -16.56 -0.29 -37.87
N ASP A 358 -17.65 -0.38 -37.10
CA ASP A 358 -18.95 -0.86 -37.58
C ASP A 358 -19.64 0.27 -38.36
N LEU A 359 -19.47 0.25 -39.67
CA LEU A 359 -20.05 1.25 -40.57
C LEU A 359 -21.59 1.21 -40.57
N GLU A 360 -22.21 0.04 -40.39
CA GLU A 360 -23.67 -0.09 -40.39
C GLU A 360 -24.26 0.66 -39.19
N GLN A 361 -23.69 0.47 -38.00
CA GLN A 361 -24.10 1.21 -36.82
C GLN A 361 -23.79 2.70 -36.94
N CYS A 362 -22.67 3.09 -37.57
CA CYS A 362 -22.38 4.50 -37.84
C CYS A 362 -23.48 5.13 -38.71
N TYR A 363 -23.87 4.44 -39.79
CA TYR A 363 -24.95 4.88 -40.67
C TYR A 363 -26.30 4.90 -39.95
N TYR A 364 -26.58 3.93 -39.09
CA TYR A 364 -27.80 3.91 -38.28
C TYR A 364 -27.92 5.17 -37.41
N LEU A 365 -26.87 5.53 -36.66
CA LEU A 365 -26.88 6.76 -35.85
C LEU A 365 -27.00 8.04 -36.69
N LEU A 366 -26.33 8.09 -37.84
CA LEU A 366 -26.44 9.22 -38.77
C LEU A 366 -27.85 9.36 -39.35
N ARG A 367 -28.50 8.25 -39.70
CA ARG A 367 -29.90 8.26 -40.21
C ARG A 367 -30.88 8.71 -39.14
N ARG A 368 -30.66 8.33 -37.88
CA ARG A 368 -31.49 8.80 -36.76
C ARG A 368 -31.37 10.29 -36.51
N GLN A 369 -30.18 10.86 -36.72
CA GLN A 369 -29.97 12.29 -36.52
C GLN A 369 -29.08 12.94 -37.59
N PRO A 370 -29.62 13.18 -38.80
CA PRO A 370 -28.83 13.72 -39.91
C PRO A 370 -28.36 15.15 -39.65
N SER A 371 -29.08 15.91 -38.80
CA SER A 371 -28.76 17.30 -38.47
C SER A 371 -27.38 17.50 -37.83
N VAL A 372 -26.76 16.45 -37.30
CA VAL A 372 -25.39 16.54 -36.77
C VAL A 372 -24.36 16.85 -37.86
N MET A 373 -24.62 16.45 -39.11
CA MET A 373 -23.78 16.77 -40.26
C MET A 373 -23.90 18.25 -40.66
N ASP A 374 -25.10 18.82 -40.58
CA ASP A 374 -25.36 20.22 -40.94
C ASP A 374 -24.70 21.22 -39.97
N LYS A 375 -24.55 20.85 -38.70
CA LYS A 375 -23.88 21.71 -37.71
C LYS A 375 -22.39 21.89 -38.03
N ARG A 376 -21.76 20.92 -38.69
CA ARG A 376 -20.32 20.97 -39.06
C ARG A 376 -20.05 21.94 -40.21
N SER A 377 -20.96 22.00 -41.19
CA SER A 377 -20.79 22.88 -42.36
C SER A 377 -20.81 24.36 -41.97
N ARG A 378 -21.68 24.75 -41.02
CA ARG A 378 -21.80 26.13 -40.54
C ARG A 378 -20.58 26.61 -39.74
N ALA A 379 -19.95 25.73 -38.94
CA ALA A 379 -18.76 26.08 -38.17
C ALA A 379 -17.54 26.36 -39.07
N GLY A 380 -17.39 25.61 -40.16
CA GLY A 380 -16.29 25.80 -41.13
C GLY A 380 -16.39 27.11 -41.93
N THR A 381 -17.61 27.56 -42.25
CA THR A 381 -17.81 28.81 -43.02
C THR A 381 -17.40 30.06 -42.22
N ILE A 382 -17.59 30.04 -40.90
CA ILE A 382 -17.23 31.16 -40.02
C ILE A 382 -15.70 31.31 -39.93
N HIS A 383 -14.95 30.21 -39.86
CA HIS A 383 -13.48 30.26 -39.83
C HIS A 383 -12.86 30.71 -41.17
N ARG A 384 -13.43 30.30 -42.31
CA ARG A 384 -12.97 30.77 -43.64
C ARG A 384 -13.22 32.26 -43.88
N ARG A 385 -14.29 32.84 -43.31
CA ARG A 385 -14.54 34.30 -43.41
C ARG A 385 -13.57 35.15 -42.59
N LYS A 386 -13.06 34.65 -41.45
CA LYS A 386 -12.06 35.37 -40.66
C LYS A 386 -10.66 35.36 -41.29
N ARG A 387 -10.28 34.29 -42.00
CA ARG A 387 -8.97 34.19 -42.69
C ARG A 387 -8.85 35.01 -43.99
N ARG A 388 -9.95 35.57 -44.51
CA ARG A 388 -9.95 36.46 -45.69
C ARG A 388 -9.89 37.96 -45.34
N LYS A 389 -9.78 38.31 -44.04
CA LYS A 389 -9.69 39.70 -43.56
C LYS A 389 -8.36 40.01 -42.84
N LEU A 390 -7.39 39.11 -42.95
CA LEU A 390 -5.96 39.31 -42.67
C LEU A 390 -5.26 39.04 -44.00
#